data_AF-A0A7X7VP77-F1
#
_entry.id   AF-A0A7X7VP77-F1
#
_cell.length_a   1.000
_cell.length_b   1.000
_cell.length_c   1.000
_cell.angle_alpha   90.00
_cell.angle_beta   90.00
_cell.angle_gamma   90.00
#
_symmetry.space_group_name_H-M   'P 1'
#
loop_
_entity.id
_entity.type
_entity.pdbx_description
1 polymer ?
#
loop_
_entity_poly.entity_id
_entity_poly.type
_entity_poly.pdbx_seq_one_letter_code
_entity_poly.pdbx_strand_id
1 'polypeptide(L)'
;MPLDKVVSPTSLDEPDDTVLPAPEALPQGLDASERIELWGPCARPEMAERVSPLVPSLLDKVAHTSDLVLVDTSATCTDASAQAFQCCDRLLLVHDERAGGIGSLARTSAFAVRLGVARTRIVRIANHGDRHTRFDSGVGRAEVGLETARAFRVLEGDEEDSELIKEGRSAELLSLESPFVSSLSQVLAQLLEELGCLPDSDAARRALKGANKSRRRLFARRKAL
;
A
#
# COMPACT_ATOMS: atom_id res chain seq x y z
N MET A 1 -11.52 33.57 60.77
CA MET A 1 -12.27 32.33 60.57
C MET A 1 -13.50 32.62 59.71
N PRO A 2 -13.94 31.67 58.86
CA PRO A 2 -13.96 31.81 57.39
C PRO A 2 -15.38 31.85 56.80
N LEU A 3 -15.49 32.06 55.47
CA LEU A 3 -16.53 31.49 54.58
C LEU A 3 -16.11 31.66 53.11
N ASP A 4 -15.51 30.59 52.58
CA ASP A 4 -15.69 29.94 51.27
C ASP A 4 -16.43 30.59 50.06
N LYS A 5 -15.78 30.37 48.90
CA LYS A 5 -16.29 30.21 47.51
C LYS A 5 -16.65 31.51 46.76
N VAL A 6 -16.24 31.74 45.51
CA VAL A 6 -16.38 30.86 44.34
C VAL A 6 -15.21 31.06 43.36
N VAL A 7 -14.62 29.94 42.95
CA VAL A 7 -13.74 29.81 41.78
C VAL A 7 -14.60 29.94 40.52
N SER A 8 -14.25 30.85 39.61
CA SER A 8 -14.68 30.79 38.21
C SER A 8 -13.43 30.50 37.36
N PRO A 9 -13.17 29.26 36.94
CA PRO A 9 -12.32 29.01 35.80
C PRO A 9 -13.20 28.96 34.54
N THR A 10 -12.59 28.68 33.39
CA THR A 10 -13.27 28.42 32.12
C THR A 10 -13.41 29.65 31.21
N SER A 11 -12.28 30.32 30.92
CA SER A 11 -11.97 30.52 29.51
C SER A 11 -11.50 29.16 28.97
N LEU A 12 -12.41 28.45 28.31
CA LEU A 12 -12.01 27.40 27.40
C LEU A 12 -11.17 28.10 26.34
N ASP A 13 -9.87 27.86 26.37
CA ASP A 13 -9.05 28.00 25.18
C ASP A 13 -9.74 27.16 24.10
N GLU A 14 -10.42 27.82 23.17
CA GLU A 14 -10.80 27.16 21.94
C GLU A 14 -9.50 26.62 21.32
N PRO A 15 -9.41 25.33 20.97
CA PRO A 15 -8.25 24.84 20.28
C PRO A 15 -8.14 25.63 18.98
N ASP A 16 -7.06 26.40 18.87
CA ASP A 16 -6.69 27.08 17.64
C ASP A 16 -6.32 26.00 16.61
N ASP A 17 -7.32 25.54 15.88
CA ASP A 17 -7.21 24.53 14.80
C ASP A 17 -6.34 25.03 13.63
N THR A 18 -5.80 26.26 13.69
CA THR A 18 -4.88 26.81 12.70
C THR A 18 -3.40 26.72 13.08
N VAL A 19 -3.07 26.28 14.30
CA VAL A 19 -1.68 26.00 14.68
C VAL A 19 -1.28 24.65 14.10
N LEU A 20 -0.56 24.68 12.98
CA LEU A 20 0.15 23.50 12.48
C LEU A 20 0.93 22.88 13.65
N PRO A 21 0.78 21.57 13.91
CA PRO A 21 1.52 20.90 14.97
C PRO A 21 3.01 21.20 14.79
N ALA A 22 3.71 21.45 15.91
CA ALA A 22 5.13 21.76 15.90
C ALA A 22 5.89 20.77 14.99
N PRO A 23 6.95 21.19 14.27
CA PRO A 23 7.67 20.32 13.32
C PRO A 23 8.20 19.01 13.92
N GLU A 24 8.30 18.96 15.25
CA GLU A 24 8.65 17.80 16.08
C GLU A 24 7.56 16.71 16.12
N ALA A 25 6.32 17.06 15.81
CA ALA A 25 5.17 16.16 15.79
C ALA A 25 4.87 15.59 14.40
N LEU A 26 5.50 16.14 13.35
CA LEU A 26 5.44 15.55 12.02
C LEU A 26 6.40 14.36 11.94
N PRO A 27 6.02 13.26 11.28
CA PRO A 27 6.97 12.19 11.00
C PRO A 27 8.15 12.77 10.23
N GLN A 28 9.38 12.41 10.62
CA GLN A 28 10.60 12.82 9.94
C GLN A 28 11.09 11.66 9.07
N GLY A 29 11.62 11.98 7.90
CA GLY A 29 12.29 11.03 7.04
C GLY A 29 13.61 10.57 7.66
N LEU A 30 13.85 9.26 7.60
CA LEU A 30 15.10 8.62 7.99
C LEU A 30 15.70 7.96 6.75
N ASP A 31 16.98 8.21 6.49
CA ASP A 31 17.72 7.52 5.44
C ASP A 31 17.88 6.03 5.81
N ALA A 32 17.07 5.17 5.17
CA ALA A 32 17.14 3.72 5.36
C ALA A 32 18.20 3.08 4.46
N SER A 33 18.46 3.67 3.30
CA SER A 33 19.57 3.33 2.40
C SER A 33 19.90 4.50 1.47
N GLU A 34 20.92 4.37 0.60
CA GLU A 34 21.37 5.41 -0.35
C GLU A 34 20.23 6.02 -1.18
N ARG A 35 19.15 5.26 -1.45
CA ARG A 35 18.02 5.70 -2.29
C ARG A 35 16.65 5.41 -1.68
N ILE A 36 16.60 5.15 -0.38
CA ILE A 36 15.35 4.86 0.32
C ILE A 36 15.30 5.72 1.58
N GLU A 37 14.34 6.62 1.60
CA GLU A 37 13.96 7.39 2.78
C GLU A 37 12.70 6.76 3.38
N LEU A 38 12.70 6.54 4.69
CA LEU A 38 11.57 5.98 5.42
C LEU A 38 10.93 7.07 6.28
N TRP A 39 9.63 7.25 6.12
CA TRP A 39 8.83 8.14 6.96
C TRP A 39 8.04 7.29 7.95
N GLY A 40 8.38 7.41 9.23
CA GLY A 40 7.77 6.61 10.30
C GLY A 40 6.37 7.10 10.71
N PRO A 41 5.70 6.38 11.63
CA PRO A 41 4.50 6.91 12.27
C PRO A 41 4.81 8.15 13.12
N CYS A 42 3.77 8.82 13.62
CA CYS A 42 3.94 9.90 14.58
C CYS A 42 4.76 9.42 15.78
N ALA A 43 5.81 10.17 16.16
CA ALA A 43 6.66 9.84 17.32
C ALA A 43 5.84 9.72 18.62
N ARG A 44 4.73 10.47 18.70
CA ARG A 44 3.74 10.43 19.77
C ARG A 44 2.41 9.99 19.17
N PRO A 45 1.93 8.75 19.42
CA PRO A 45 0.70 8.24 18.80
C PRO A 45 -0.53 9.12 19.06
N GLU A 46 -0.59 9.79 20.22
CA GLU A 46 -1.66 10.73 20.56
C GLU A 46 -1.76 11.94 19.62
N MET A 47 -0.73 12.21 18.82
CA MET A 47 -0.71 13.26 17.81
C MET A 47 -1.28 12.83 16.47
N ALA A 48 -1.60 11.54 16.27
CA ALA A 48 -2.05 11.01 14.97
C ALA A 48 -3.27 11.76 14.42
N GLU A 49 -4.24 12.11 15.26
CA GLU A 49 -5.43 12.87 14.84
C GLU A 49 -5.10 14.30 14.41
N ARG A 50 -4.07 14.92 14.98
CA ARG A 50 -3.61 16.26 14.58
C ARG A 50 -2.78 16.24 13.30
N VAL A 51 -2.09 15.14 13.03
CA VAL A 51 -1.26 14.95 11.84
C VAL A 51 -2.09 14.47 10.65
N SER A 52 -3.16 13.71 10.90
CA SER A 52 -4.03 13.13 9.87
C SER A 52 -4.47 14.15 8.81
N PRO A 53 -4.96 15.37 9.15
CA PRO A 53 -5.34 16.37 8.14
C PRO A 53 -4.19 16.90 7.26
N LEU A 54 -2.94 16.66 7.64
CA LEU A 54 -1.75 17.15 6.95
C LEU A 54 -1.19 16.14 5.94
N VAL A 55 -1.76 14.93 5.88
CA VAL A 55 -1.28 13.84 5.03
C VAL A 55 -1.19 14.25 3.55
N PRO A 56 -2.18 14.93 2.93
CA PRO A 56 -2.08 15.37 1.54
C PRO A 56 -0.89 16.28 1.30
N SER A 57 -0.68 17.27 2.18
CA SER A 57 0.44 18.22 2.08
C SER A 57 1.79 17.53 2.28
N LEU A 58 1.85 16.55 3.18
CA LEU A 58 3.05 15.75 3.40
C LEU A 58 3.37 14.89 2.17
N LEU A 59 2.38 14.16 1.66
CA LEU A 59 2.55 13.31 0.48
C LEU A 59 2.92 14.12 -0.75
N ASP A 60 2.31 15.29 -0.95
CA ASP A 60 2.66 16.22 -2.02
C ASP A 60 4.13 16.63 -1.89
N LYS A 61 4.57 17.08 -0.70
CA LYS A 61 5.96 17.48 -0.47
C LYS A 61 6.95 16.34 -0.74
N VAL A 62 6.68 15.13 -0.24
CA VAL A 62 7.55 13.96 -0.42
C VAL A 62 7.58 13.53 -1.88
N ALA A 63 6.44 13.53 -2.56
CA ALA A 63 6.34 13.18 -3.98
C ALA A 63 7.14 14.14 -4.89
N HIS A 64 7.29 15.41 -4.52
CA HIS A 64 8.13 16.35 -5.27
C HIS A 64 9.64 16.06 -5.16
N THR A 65 10.07 15.29 -4.17
CA THR A 65 11.47 14.97 -3.90
C THR A 65 11.83 13.50 -4.13
N SER A 66 10.86 12.68 -4.55
CA SER A 66 11.02 11.24 -4.67
C SER A 66 10.47 10.73 -6.00
N ASP A 67 11.17 9.79 -6.63
CA ASP A 67 10.72 9.16 -7.87
C ASP A 67 9.50 8.24 -7.66
N LEU A 68 9.34 7.71 -6.45
CA LEU A 68 8.26 6.81 -6.06
C LEU A 68 7.99 6.97 -4.56
N VAL A 69 6.71 7.14 -4.21
CA VAL A 69 6.25 7.15 -2.82
C VAL A 69 5.40 5.92 -2.57
N LEU A 70 5.82 5.07 -1.64
CA LEU A 70 5.06 3.92 -1.17
C LEU A 70 4.41 4.29 0.16
N VAL A 71 3.08 4.36 0.17
CA VAL A 71 2.32 4.64 1.39
C VAL A 71 1.81 3.32 1.94
N ASP A 72 2.46 2.84 3.01
CA ASP A 72 1.95 1.70 3.77
C ASP A 72 0.81 2.16 4.69
N THR A 73 -0.34 1.53 4.57
CA THR A 73 -1.55 1.91 5.30
C THR A 73 -1.98 0.80 6.25
N SER A 74 -2.57 1.18 7.36
CA SER A 74 -3.25 0.24 8.26
C SER A 74 -4.31 -0.58 7.52
N ALA A 75 -4.55 -1.81 8.01
CA ALA A 75 -5.70 -2.61 7.59
C ALA A 75 -7.05 -1.95 7.95
N THR A 76 -7.05 -1.04 8.93
CA THR A 76 -8.19 -0.17 9.24
C THR A 76 -8.11 1.12 8.43
N CYS A 77 -9.20 1.48 7.74
CA CYS A 77 -9.23 2.71 6.96
C CYS A 77 -9.51 3.90 7.87
N THR A 78 -8.46 4.65 8.19
CA THR A 78 -8.50 5.92 8.92
C THR A 78 -8.65 7.10 7.96
N ASP A 79 -8.90 8.30 8.48
CA ASP A 79 -8.94 9.52 7.67
C ASP A 79 -7.62 9.76 6.92
N ALA A 80 -6.49 9.53 7.58
CA ALA A 80 -5.16 9.57 6.95
C ALA A 80 -5.05 8.60 5.76
N SER A 81 -5.55 7.37 5.91
CA SER A 81 -5.54 6.37 4.83
C SER A 81 -6.48 6.77 3.69
N ALA A 82 -7.68 7.29 4.02
CA ALA A 82 -8.63 7.79 3.03
C ALA A 82 -8.07 8.95 2.21
N GLN A 83 -7.36 9.88 2.87
CA GLN A 83 -6.68 10.99 2.21
C GLN A 83 -5.55 10.48 1.30
N ALA A 84 -4.73 9.53 1.76
CA ALA A 84 -3.72 8.89 0.91
C ALA A 84 -4.33 8.19 -0.31
N PHE A 85 -5.49 7.53 -0.16
CA PHE A 85 -6.19 6.91 -1.28
C PHE A 85 -6.61 7.93 -2.34
N GLN A 86 -7.06 9.12 -1.93
CA GLN A 86 -7.46 10.18 -2.86
C GLN A 86 -6.28 10.78 -3.62
N CYS A 87 -5.11 10.84 -3.00
CA CYS A 87 -3.89 11.39 -3.59
C CYS A 87 -3.14 10.41 -4.50
N CYS A 88 -3.38 9.10 -4.40
CA CYS A 88 -2.55 8.10 -5.06
C CYS A 88 -2.74 8.00 -6.60
N ASP A 89 -1.65 7.67 -7.30
CA ASP A 89 -1.68 7.28 -8.71
C ASP A 89 -2.16 5.84 -8.92
N ARG A 90 -1.87 4.97 -7.94
CA ARG A 90 -2.35 3.59 -7.87
C ARG A 90 -2.71 3.23 -6.43
N LEU A 91 -3.85 2.59 -6.26
CA LEU A 91 -4.30 2.02 -5.00
C LEU A 91 -4.15 0.50 -5.06
N LEU A 92 -3.20 -0.05 -4.30
CA LEU A 92 -2.96 -1.49 -4.22
C LEU A 92 -3.79 -2.07 -3.07
N LEU A 93 -4.79 -2.88 -3.42
CA LEU A 93 -5.60 -3.64 -2.47
C LEU A 93 -5.01 -5.04 -2.33
N VAL A 94 -4.20 -5.23 -1.29
CA VAL A 94 -3.59 -6.51 -0.95
C VAL A 94 -4.58 -7.35 -0.15
N HIS A 95 -4.82 -8.58 -0.58
CA HIS A 95 -5.73 -9.51 0.07
C HIS A 95 -5.23 -10.94 -0.01
N ASP A 96 -5.65 -11.81 0.91
CA ASP A 96 -5.51 -13.26 0.73
C ASP A 96 -6.68 -13.83 -0.08
N GLU A 97 -6.52 -15.03 -0.62
CA GLU A 97 -7.60 -15.74 -1.32
C GLU A 97 -8.54 -16.51 -0.36
N ARG A 98 -8.45 -16.24 0.95
CA ARG A 98 -9.32 -16.86 1.97
C ARG A 98 -10.64 -16.10 2.05
N ALA A 99 -11.67 -16.74 2.61
CA ALA A 99 -13.02 -16.18 2.64
C ALA A 99 -13.11 -14.79 3.33
N GLY A 100 -12.26 -14.52 4.33
CA GLY A 100 -12.19 -13.22 4.99
C GLY A 100 -11.60 -12.11 4.12
N GLY A 101 -10.56 -12.40 3.34
CA GLY A 101 -9.89 -11.43 2.46
C GLY A 101 -10.82 -10.90 1.37
N ILE A 102 -11.64 -11.76 0.79
CA ILE A 102 -12.61 -11.40 -0.26
C ILE A 102 -13.63 -10.35 0.22
N GLY A 103 -14.21 -10.56 1.41
CA GLY A 103 -15.19 -9.64 1.98
C GLY A 103 -14.58 -8.28 2.34
N SER A 104 -13.36 -8.27 2.86
CA SER A 104 -12.62 -7.02 3.13
C SER A 104 -12.25 -6.29 1.85
N LEU A 105 -11.77 -7.00 0.82
CA LEU A 105 -11.50 -6.43 -0.50
C LEU A 105 -12.73 -5.72 -1.08
N ALA A 106 -13.90 -6.35 -1.04
CA ALA A 106 -15.16 -5.77 -1.53
C ALA A 106 -15.55 -4.47 -0.81
N ARG A 107 -15.36 -4.43 0.51
CA ARG A 107 -15.69 -3.24 1.32
C ARG A 107 -14.70 -2.11 1.07
N THR A 108 -13.41 -2.41 1.06
CA THR A 108 -12.35 -1.42 0.83
C THR A 108 -12.41 -0.86 -0.58
N SER A 109 -12.70 -1.69 -1.59
CA SER A 109 -12.87 -1.22 -2.97
C SER A 109 -14.07 -0.30 -3.13
N ALA A 110 -15.24 -0.68 -2.59
CA ALA A 110 -16.43 0.15 -2.62
C ALA A 110 -16.21 1.48 -1.88
N PHE A 111 -15.46 1.45 -0.78
CA PHE A 111 -15.07 2.64 -0.05
C PHE A 111 -14.14 3.54 -0.88
N ALA A 112 -13.08 3.00 -1.49
CA ALA A 112 -12.18 3.76 -2.35
C ALA A 112 -12.89 4.43 -3.52
N VAL A 113 -13.83 3.72 -4.17
CA VAL A 113 -14.65 4.29 -5.24
C VAL A 113 -15.51 5.45 -4.73
N ARG A 114 -16.10 5.33 -3.53
CA ARG A 114 -16.88 6.42 -2.90
C ARG A 114 -16.02 7.61 -2.50
N LEU A 115 -14.75 7.40 -2.18
CA LEU A 115 -13.78 8.49 -1.95
C LEU A 115 -13.35 9.20 -3.24
N GLY A 116 -13.75 8.70 -4.42
CA GLY A 116 -13.41 9.29 -5.71
C GLY A 116 -12.20 8.65 -6.39
N VAL A 117 -11.66 7.54 -5.87
CA VAL A 117 -10.56 6.83 -6.53
C VAL A 117 -11.08 6.21 -7.83
N ALA A 118 -10.47 6.59 -8.95
CA ALA A 118 -10.81 6.04 -10.25
C ALA A 118 -10.54 4.54 -10.28
N ARG A 119 -11.49 3.75 -10.81
CA ARG A 119 -11.39 2.27 -10.86
C ARG A 119 -10.15 1.77 -11.61
N THR A 120 -9.66 2.54 -12.57
CA THR A 120 -8.45 2.23 -13.34
C THR A 120 -7.16 2.40 -12.52
N ARG A 121 -7.20 3.15 -11.41
CA ARG A 121 -6.09 3.28 -10.47
C ARG A 121 -6.06 2.14 -9.46
N ILE A 122 -7.17 1.42 -9.27
CA ILE A 122 -7.26 0.32 -8.31
C ILE A 122 -6.59 -0.93 -8.91
N VAL A 123 -5.71 -1.52 -8.12
CA VAL A 123 -4.98 -2.75 -8.42
C VAL A 123 -5.24 -3.72 -7.29
N ARG A 124 -5.62 -4.95 -7.62
CA ARG A 124 -5.79 -6.05 -6.67
C ARG A 124 -4.55 -6.92 -6.64
N ILE A 125 -4.09 -7.25 -5.45
CA ILE A 125 -2.97 -8.16 -5.23
C ILE A 125 -3.46 -9.30 -4.36
N ALA A 126 -3.68 -10.47 -4.96
CA ALA A 126 -3.87 -11.71 -4.22
C ALA A 126 -2.51 -12.17 -3.70
N ASN A 127 -2.23 -11.86 -2.44
CA ASN A 127 -1.07 -12.34 -1.71
C ASN A 127 -1.30 -13.78 -1.25
N HIS A 128 -0.22 -14.48 -0.88
CA HIS A 128 -0.30 -15.87 -0.41
C HIS A 128 -0.93 -16.81 -1.44
N GLY A 129 -0.70 -16.52 -2.73
CA GLY A 129 -1.31 -17.24 -3.84
C GLY A 129 -0.71 -18.63 -4.04
N ASP A 130 -1.57 -19.60 -4.35
CA ASP A 130 -1.12 -20.93 -4.76
C ASP A 130 -0.88 -20.96 -6.28
N ARG A 131 0.23 -21.55 -6.71
CA ARG A 131 0.54 -21.76 -8.14
C ARG A 131 -0.40 -22.75 -8.82
N HIS A 132 -1.02 -23.65 -8.05
CA HIS A 132 -1.87 -24.73 -8.55
C HIS A 132 -3.34 -24.34 -8.64
N THR A 133 -3.76 -23.31 -7.91
CA THR A 133 -5.13 -22.80 -8.01
C THR A 133 -5.26 -21.93 -9.25
N ARG A 134 -6.43 -21.98 -9.89
CA ARG A 134 -6.73 -20.99 -10.93
C ARG A 134 -6.80 -19.61 -10.27
N PHE A 135 -6.12 -18.64 -10.87
CA PHE A 135 -6.28 -17.24 -10.50
C PHE A 135 -7.62 -16.77 -11.02
N ASP A 136 -8.63 -16.91 -10.16
CA ASP A 136 -9.92 -16.30 -10.43
C ASP A 136 -9.83 -14.83 -10.07
N SER A 137 -9.48 -14.02 -11.07
CA SER A 137 -9.65 -12.58 -10.93
C SER A 137 -11.12 -12.24 -10.66
N GLY A 138 -12.05 -13.11 -11.06
CA GLY A 138 -13.50 -13.03 -10.95
C GLY A 138 -14.06 -13.31 -9.56
N VAL A 139 -13.75 -12.49 -8.54
CA VAL A 139 -14.24 -12.75 -7.18
C VAL A 139 -15.69 -12.28 -6.97
N GLY A 140 -16.65 -12.87 -7.68
CA GLY A 140 -18.08 -12.75 -7.44
C GLY A 140 -18.59 -11.32 -7.09
N ARG A 141 -19.31 -11.17 -5.98
CA ARG A 141 -19.86 -9.86 -5.54
C ARG A 141 -18.80 -8.82 -5.16
N ALA A 142 -17.54 -9.20 -4.93
CA ALA A 142 -16.47 -8.27 -4.65
C ALA A 142 -16.02 -7.50 -5.91
N GLU A 143 -16.45 -7.92 -7.09
CA GLU A 143 -16.11 -7.29 -8.36
C GLU A 143 -17.02 -6.15 -8.78
N VAL A 144 -18.17 -5.95 -8.13
CA VAL A 144 -19.12 -4.91 -8.57
C VAL A 144 -18.43 -3.54 -8.44
N GLY A 145 -18.05 -2.96 -9.57
CA GLY A 145 -17.26 -1.74 -9.65
C GLY A 145 -15.73 -1.92 -9.67
N LEU A 146 -15.20 -3.13 -9.80
CA LEU A 146 -13.78 -3.47 -9.96
C LEU A 146 -13.49 -4.26 -11.25
N GLU A 147 -14.44 -4.32 -12.18
CA GLU A 147 -14.35 -5.09 -13.42
C GLU A 147 -13.17 -4.65 -14.29
N THR A 148 -12.78 -3.37 -14.19
CA THR A 148 -11.64 -2.79 -14.90
C THR A 148 -10.34 -2.79 -14.10
N ALA A 149 -10.40 -3.11 -12.81
CA ALA A 149 -9.23 -3.10 -11.93
C ALA A 149 -8.25 -4.21 -12.34
N ARG A 150 -6.97 -3.87 -12.38
CA ARG A 150 -5.92 -4.88 -12.61
C ARG A 150 -5.91 -5.85 -11.43
N ALA A 151 -5.58 -7.10 -11.70
CA ALA A 151 -5.46 -8.13 -10.69
C ALA A 151 -4.15 -8.90 -10.91
N PHE A 152 -3.38 -9.02 -9.85
CA PHE A 152 -2.12 -9.74 -9.81
C PHE A 152 -2.14 -10.76 -8.66
N ARG A 153 -1.28 -11.76 -8.77
CA ARG A 153 -1.06 -12.75 -7.72
C ARG A 153 0.42 -12.75 -7.34
N VAL A 154 0.69 -12.69 -6.05
CA VAL A 154 2.00 -12.96 -5.45
C VAL A 154 1.91 -14.33 -4.79
N LEU A 155 2.85 -15.21 -5.11
CA LEU A 155 2.84 -16.60 -4.65
C LEU A 155 3.24 -16.67 -3.17
N GLU A 156 2.73 -17.67 -2.46
CA GLU A 156 3.19 -17.99 -1.10
C GLU A 156 4.70 -18.25 -1.06
N GLY A 157 5.36 -17.68 -0.06
CA GLY A 157 6.77 -17.96 0.25
C GLY A 157 6.90 -19.21 1.11
N ASP A 158 8.10 -19.77 1.16
CA ASP A 158 8.40 -20.87 2.06
C ASP A 158 8.79 -20.38 3.47
N GLU A 159 9.26 -21.32 4.30
CA GLU A 159 9.68 -21.01 5.66
C GLU A 159 10.86 -20.04 5.70
N GLU A 160 11.81 -20.18 4.77
CA GLU A 160 12.98 -19.30 4.66
C GLU A 160 12.57 -17.87 4.26
N ASP A 161 11.67 -17.75 3.26
CA ASP A 161 11.08 -16.45 2.90
C ASP A 161 10.43 -15.78 4.13
N SER A 162 9.64 -16.55 4.90
CA SER A 162 8.91 -16.08 6.09
C SER A 162 9.83 -15.65 7.23
N GLU A 163 10.93 -16.38 7.46
CA GLU A 163 11.93 -16.04 8.47
C GLU A 163 12.66 -14.74 8.12
N LEU A 164 13.14 -14.60 6.88
CA LEU A 164 13.84 -13.39 6.45
C LEU A 164 12.95 -12.15 6.50
N ILE A 165 11.66 -12.28 6.18
CA ILE A 165 10.68 -11.18 6.32
C ILE A 165 10.54 -10.76 7.79
N LYS A 166 10.39 -11.71 8.72
CA LYS A 166 10.25 -11.43 10.16
C LYS A 166 11.51 -10.78 10.74
N GLU A 167 12.67 -11.20 10.26
CA GLU A 167 13.97 -10.63 10.67
C GLU A 167 14.28 -9.28 10.02
N GLY A 168 13.46 -8.82 9.05
CA GLY A 168 13.70 -7.58 8.32
C GLY A 168 14.88 -7.65 7.35
N ARG A 169 15.30 -8.85 6.94
CA ARG A 169 16.48 -9.10 6.10
C ARG A 169 16.13 -9.08 4.61
N SER A 170 15.59 -7.95 4.17
CA SER A 170 15.08 -7.78 2.80
C SER A 170 16.16 -7.97 1.72
N ALA A 171 17.40 -7.55 1.96
CA ALA A 171 18.49 -7.75 1.00
C ALA A 171 18.79 -9.24 0.75
N GLU A 172 18.69 -10.05 1.80
CA GLU A 172 18.92 -11.50 1.72
C GLU A 172 17.73 -12.21 1.10
N LEU A 173 16.51 -11.82 1.48
CA LEU A 173 15.29 -12.29 0.84
C LEU A 173 15.33 -12.08 -0.68
N LEU A 174 15.75 -10.90 -1.14
CA LEU A 174 15.87 -10.59 -2.57
C LEU A 174 16.98 -11.37 -3.29
N SER A 175 17.91 -11.96 -2.55
CA SER A 175 18.95 -12.83 -3.10
C SER A 175 18.45 -14.26 -3.34
N LEU A 176 17.33 -14.65 -2.73
CA LEU A 176 16.71 -15.96 -2.92
C LEU A 176 16.07 -16.09 -4.31
N GLU A 177 16.20 -17.28 -4.90
CA GLU A 177 15.47 -17.67 -6.11
C GLU A 177 14.13 -18.34 -5.75
N SER A 178 13.27 -17.64 -4.99
CA SER A 178 11.98 -18.19 -4.55
C SER A 178 10.81 -17.80 -5.48
N PRO A 179 9.74 -18.62 -5.53
CA PRO A 179 8.51 -18.26 -6.25
C PRO A 179 7.87 -16.96 -5.75
N PHE A 180 7.95 -16.69 -4.44
CA PHE A 180 7.50 -15.45 -3.83
C PHE A 180 8.26 -14.26 -4.40
N VAL A 181 9.60 -14.24 -4.30
CA VAL A 181 10.45 -13.14 -4.80
C VAL A 181 10.26 -12.93 -6.31
N SER A 182 10.19 -14.02 -7.08
CA SER A 182 10.00 -13.96 -8.53
C SER A 182 8.65 -13.36 -8.90
N SER A 183 7.57 -13.80 -8.25
CA SER A 183 6.21 -13.30 -8.52
C SER A 183 6.05 -11.85 -8.05
N LEU A 184 6.54 -11.48 -6.87
CA LEU A 184 6.56 -10.11 -6.37
C LEU A 184 7.30 -9.18 -7.32
N SER A 185 8.50 -9.57 -7.76
CA SER A 185 9.30 -8.79 -8.72
C SER A 185 8.57 -8.59 -10.04
N GLN A 186 7.89 -9.62 -10.54
CA GLN A 186 7.11 -9.55 -11.78
C GLN A 186 5.89 -8.62 -11.66
N VAL A 187 5.21 -8.62 -10.50
CA VAL A 187 4.09 -7.72 -10.25
C VAL A 187 4.57 -6.28 -10.15
N LEU A 188 5.61 -6.03 -9.36
CA LEU A 188 6.18 -4.69 -9.20
C LEU A 188 6.68 -4.13 -10.53
N ALA A 189 7.39 -4.93 -11.33
CA ALA A 189 7.87 -4.50 -12.64
C ALA A 189 6.73 -4.13 -13.60
N GLN A 190 5.61 -4.87 -13.59
CA GLN A 190 4.44 -4.51 -14.40
C GLN A 190 3.80 -3.20 -13.92
N LEU A 191 3.69 -3.00 -12.61
CA LEU A 191 3.10 -1.79 -12.05
C LEU A 191 3.93 -0.54 -12.35
N LEU A 192 5.25 -0.63 -12.17
CA LEU A 192 6.16 0.48 -12.45
C LEU A 192 6.24 0.78 -13.96
N GLU A 193 6.18 -0.24 -14.81
CA GLU A 193 6.06 -0.05 -16.27
C GLU A 193 4.76 0.68 -16.64
N GLU A 194 3.62 0.29 -16.05
CA GLU A 194 2.33 0.97 -16.27
C GLU A 194 2.29 2.42 -15.74
N LEU A 195 3.13 2.74 -14.76
CA LEU A 195 3.32 4.08 -14.22
C LEU A 195 4.36 4.89 -15.01
N GLY A 196 5.11 4.27 -15.93
CA GLY A 196 6.19 4.92 -16.66
C GLY A 196 7.44 5.19 -15.83
N CYS A 197 7.59 4.50 -14.68
CA CYS A 197 8.70 4.67 -13.73
C CYS A 197 9.47 3.36 -13.49
N LEU A 198 9.47 2.43 -14.45
CA LEU A 198 10.28 1.21 -14.34
C LEU A 198 11.77 1.58 -14.28
N PRO A 199 12.52 1.15 -13.24
CA PRO A 199 13.93 1.46 -13.12
C PRO A 199 14.74 0.85 -14.26
N ASP A 200 15.72 1.61 -14.78
CA ASP A 200 16.62 1.09 -15.80
C ASP A 200 17.67 0.16 -15.20
N SER A 201 17.28 -1.08 -14.92
CA SER A 201 18.13 -2.11 -14.35
C SER A 201 17.87 -3.46 -14.99
N ASP A 202 18.91 -4.31 -15.03
CA ASP A 202 18.76 -5.67 -15.55
C ASP A 202 17.79 -6.51 -14.71
N ALA A 203 17.69 -6.26 -13.41
CA ALA A 203 16.72 -6.89 -12.53
C ALA A 203 15.27 -6.54 -12.96
N ALA A 204 14.96 -5.26 -13.13
CA ALA A 204 13.64 -4.79 -13.57
C ALA A 204 13.26 -5.34 -14.95
N ARG A 205 14.18 -5.28 -15.92
CA ARG A 205 13.98 -5.81 -17.27
C ARG A 205 13.76 -7.34 -17.26
N ARG A 206 14.49 -8.09 -16.43
CA ARG A 206 14.30 -9.54 -16.27
C ARG A 206 12.93 -9.86 -15.67
N ALA A 207 12.53 -9.15 -14.63
CA ALA A 207 11.22 -9.32 -14.00
C ALA A 207 10.08 -9.05 -14.99
N LEU A 208 10.13 -7.95 -15.75
CA LEU A 208 9.14 -7.62 -16.78
C LEU A 208 9.08 -8.69 -17.89
N LYS A 209 10.23 -9.22 -18.33
CA LYS A 209 10.29 -10.34 -19.29
C LYS A 209 9.65 -11.61 -18.72
N GLY A 210 9.87 -11.92 -17.44
CA GLY A 210 9.26 -13.04 -16.73
C GLY A 210 7.73 -12.96 -16.72
N ALA A 211 7.20 -11.79 -16.35
CA ALA A 211 5.78 -11.49 -16.37
C ALA A 211 5.14 -11.74 -17.76
N ASN A 212 5.78 -11.22 -18.82
CA ASN A 212 5.31 -11.38 -20.19
C ASN A 212 5.33 -12.84 -20.69
N LYS A 213 6.31 -13.64 -20.27
CA LYS A 213 6.37 -15.08 -20.60
C LYS A 213 5.24 -15.86 -19.94
N SER A 214 4.92 -15.56 -18.68
CA SER A 214 3.78 -16.18 -17.97
C SER A 214 2.48 -15.94 -18.73
N ARG A 215 2.24 -14.69 -19.16
CA ARG A 215 1.05 -14.31 -19.94
C ARG A 215 0.95 -15.04 -21.28
N ARG A 216 2.05 -15.20 -22.02
CA ARG A 216 2.07 -15.93 -23.31
C ARG A 216 1.83 -17.43 -23.16
N ARG A 217 2.27 -18.06 -22.07
CA ARG A 217 2.02 -19.49 -21.81
C ARG A 217 0.53 -19.80 -21.61
N LEU A 218 -0.24 -18.87 -21.05
CA LEU A 218 -1.69 -19.01 -20.91
C LEU A 218 -2.41 -19.04 -22.27
N PHE A 219 -1.91 -18.31 -23.27
CA PHE A 219 -2.48 -18.31 -24.62
C PHE A 219 -1.92 -19.40 -25.53
N ALA A 220 -0.76 -19.97 -25.23
CA ALA A 220 -0.14 -21.04 -26.02
C ALA A 220 -0.83 -22.42 -25.87
N ARG A 221 -1.76 -22.58 -24.91
CA ARG A 221 -2.51 -23.85 -24.69
C ARG A 221 -3.73 -24.05 -25.61
N ARG A 222 -3.95 -23.20 -26.62
CA ARG A 222 -4.93 -23.46 -27.70
C ARG A 222 -4.22 -23.74 -29.03
N LYS A 223 -3.49 -24.85 -29.08
CA LYS A 223 -3.22 -25.60 -30.31
C LYS A 223 -2.69 -26.98 -29.94
N ALA A 224 -3.60 -27.93 -29.74
CA ALA A 224 -3.32 -29.35 -29.90
C ALA A 224 -4.65 -30.12 -29.97
N LEU A 225 -4.93 -30.57 -31.21
CA LEU A 225 -5.82 -31.63 -31.68
C LEU A 225 -7.32 -31.48 -31.42
#